data_AF-A0A7Y3SB58-F1
#
_entry.id   AF-A0A7Y3SB58-F1
#
_cell.length_a   1.000
_cell.length_b   1.000
_cell.length_c   1.000
_cell.angle_alpha   90.00
_cell.angle_beta   90.00
_cell.angle_gamma   90.00
#
_symmetry.space_group_name_H-M   'P 1'
#
loop_
_entity.id
_entity.type
_entity.pdbx_description
1 polymer ?
#
loop_
_entity_poly.entity_id
_entity_poly.type
_entity_poly.pdbx_seq_one_letter_code
_entity_poly.pdbx_strand_id
1 'polypeptide(L)'
;MTTMPRGRHIVEFLASRPEFVGVGKATAQRLWERFGLDFYAILGDGDVHRLSELLDRNQAAIVVEAWRNQQALADCVVFFDEQGIELNVARKAVAFWGDEAVLKMKDNPYRLLTVCTWPQVDRVATALGVSGGDPRRLVAAVESILYDRLDRKHTWCGGSVLVGLVARRLCVSEEDALTAVELAVSDGAAIPIDGGFQPAGAAYMERFIEARIDAHVRRTVGHDLFLDGICSEDVASFLARFDPSRSLTNEQCDAVGMALQNAFSLLIGGAGVGKTTTLRAINAGARHFGMNVYQLAIAGRAAGRIAEATGKPAQTVASWLKGVADGRIELGRHTLVVVDECCFPRRTEPVRRIISIEN
;
A
#
# COMPACT_ATOMS: atom_id res chain seq x y z
N MET A 1 16.76 -10.65 35.66
CA MET A 1 15.40 -10.68 36.25
C MET A 1 14.42 -10.95 35.14
N THR A 2 14.11 -12.22 34.90
CA THR A 2 13.10 -12.68 33.93
C THR A 2 11.75 -12.17 34.41
N THR A 3 11.20 -11.20 33.69
CA THR A 3 9.87 -10.66 33.99
C THR A 3 8.86 -11.78 33.75
N MET A 4 8.10 -12.16 34.78
CA MET A 4 7.02 -13.14 34.61
C MET A 4 6.07 -12.68 33.49
N PRO A 5 5.58 -13.59 32.63
CA PRO A 5 4.53 -13.29 31.68
C PRO A 5 3.35 -12.67 32.40
N ARG A 6 2.82 -11.55 31.89
CA ARG A 6 1.73 -10.82 32.56
C ARG A 6 0.34 -11.39 32.27
N GLY A 7 0.25 -12.50 31.53
CA GLY A 7 -1.01 -13.14 31.11
C GLY A 7 -1.86 -12.27 30.20
N ARG A 8 -1.27 -11.23 29.62
CA ARG A 8 -2.05 -10.24 28.86
C ARG A 8 -2.57 -10.82 27.56
N HIS A 9 -1.85 -11.76 26.95
CA HIS A 9 -2.29 -12.39 25.72
C HIS A 9 -3.42 -13.36 25.97
N ILE A 10 -3.31 -14.23 26.98
CA ILE A 10 -4.41 -15.16 27.32
C ILE A 10 -5.67 -14.43 27.75
N VAL A 11 -5.55 -13.37 28.57
CA VAL A 11 -6.72 -12.58 28.99
C VAL A 11 -7.43 -11.93 27.80
N GLU A 12 -6.68 -11.32 26.88
CA GLU A 12 -7.25 -10.70 25.69
C GLU A 12 -7.80 -11.74 24.70
N PHE A 13 -7.11 -12.88 24.55
CA PHE A 13 -7.51 -13.95 23.64
C PHE A 13 -8.87 -14.52 24.02
N LEU A 14 -9.07 -14.86 25.30
CA LEU A 14 -10.36 -15.37 25.78
C LEU A 14 -11.45 -14.29 25.68
N ALA A 15 -11.13 -13.04 26.02
CA ALA A 15 -12.14 -11.97 26.09
C ALA A 15 -12.58 -11.41 24.72
N SER A 16 -11.74 -11.54 23.68
CA SER A 16 -12.00 -10.93 22.36
C SER A 16 -12.71 -11.87 21.39
N ARG A 17 -12.89 -13.14 21.74
CA ARG A 17 -13.31 -14.21 20.83
C ARG A 17 -14.71 -14.72 21.16
N PRO A 18 -15.62 -14.78 20.18
CA PRO A 18 -17.01 -15.16 20.41
C PRO A 18 -17.17 -16.63 20.84
N GLU A 19 -16.17 -17.48 20.57
CA GLU A 19 -16.19 -18.90 20.94
C GLU A 19 -16.09 -19.13 22.45
N PHE A 20 -15.50 -18.17 23.21
CA PHE A 20 -15.40 -18.23 24.66
C PHE A 20 -16.63 -17.57 25.33
N VAL A 21 -17.80 -18.15 25.07
CA VAL A 21 -19.10 -17.59 25.52
C VAL A 21 -19.12 -17.39 27.05
N GLY A 22 -19.49 -16.18 27.46
CA GLY A 22 -19.57 -15.80 28.87
C GLY A 22 -18.24 -15.45 29.54
N VAL A 23 -17.09 -15.64 28.86
CA VAL A 23 -15.78 -15.25 29.39
C VAL A 23 -15.41 -13.85 28.92
N GLY A 24 -15.89 -12.86 29.67
CA GLY A 24 -15.44 -11.48 29.50
C GLY A 24 -14.06 -11.23 30.12
N LYS A 25 -13.49 -10.04 29.83
CA LYS A 25 -12.18 -9.60 30.33
C LYS A 25 -11.99 -9.77 31.84
N ALA A 26 -13.01 -9.43 32.64
CA ALA A 26 -12.95 -9.58 34.10
C ALA A 26 -12.87 -11.05 34.56
N THR A 27 -13.55 -11.96 33.85
CA THR A 27 -13.50 -13.39 34.15
C THR A 27 -12.16 -14.00 33.73
N ALA A 28 -11.68 -13.67 32.53
CA ALA A 28 -10.37 -14.10 32.06
C ALA A 28 -9.24 -13.60 32.99
N GLN A 29 -9.32 -12.35 33.46
CA GLN A 29 -8.36 -11.79 34.42
C GLN A 29 -8.36 -12.57 35.75
N ARG A 30 -9.53 -12.88 36.31
CA ARG A 30 -9.64 -13.68 37.55
C ARG A 30 -9.05 -15.08 37.39
N LEU A 31 -9.29 -15.73 36.25
CA LEU A 31 -8.71 -17.04 35.94
C LEU A 31 -7.18 -16.96 35.91
N TRP A 32 -6.63 -15.95 35.24
CA TRP A 32 -5.18 -15.73 35.20
C TRP A 32 -4.59 -15.44 36.59
N GLU A 33 -5.23 -14.59 37.39
CA GLU A 33 -4.77 -14.25 38.75
C GLU A 33 -4.76 -15.46 39.69
N ARG A 34 -5.68 -16.40 39.49
CA ARG A 34 -5.77 -17.63 40.29
C ARG A 34 -4.76 -18.68 39.87
N PHE A 35 -4.61 -18.93 38.57
CA PHE A 35 -3.87 -20.08 38.07
C PHE A 35 -2.48 -19.74 37.53
N GLY A 36 -2.22 -18.49 37.15
CA GLY A 36 -0.94 -18.08 36.58
C GLY A 36 -0.54 -18.94 35.38
N LEU A 37 0.73 -19.36 35.33
CA LEU A 37 1.28 -20.18 34.24
C LEU A 37 0.61 -21.56 34.13
N ASP A 38 0.13 -22.12 35.25
CA ASP A 38 -0.59 -23.40 35.23
C ASP A 38 -1.91 -23.30 34.45
N PHE A 39 -2.40 -22.09 34.16
CA PHE A 39 -3.62 -21.89 33.38
C PHE A 39 -3.52 -22.52 31.99
N TYR A 40 -2.35 -22.45 31.35
CA TYR A 40 -2.13 -23.06 30.04
C TYR A 40 -2.21 -24.59 30.10
N ALA A 41 -1.63 -25.20 31.13
CA ALA A 41 -1.71 -26.64 31.34
C ALA A 41 -3.16 -27.09 31.61
N ILE A 42 -3.89 -26.38 32.47
CA ILE A 42 -5.32 -26.65 32.73
C ILE A 42 -6.14 -26.66 31.42
N LEU A 43 -5.95 -25.65 30.58
CA LEU A 43 -6.67 -25.51 29.32
C LEU A 43 -6.28 -26.62 28.33
N GLY A 44 -4.98 -26.97 28.25
CA GLY A 44 -4.47 -28.04 27.40
C GLY A 44 -4.93 -29.44 27.81
N ASP A 45 -4.89 -29.74 29.11
CA ASP A 45 -5.34 -31.01 29.69
C ASP A 45 -6.87 -31.14 29.66
N GLY A 46 -7.57 -30.02 29.52
CA GLY A 46 -9.03 -29.96 29.53
C GLY A 46 -9.62 -30.20 30.92
N ASP A 47 -8.94 -29.73 31.97
CA ASP A 47 -9.37 -29.92 33.36
C ASP A 47 -10.53 -28.99 33.73
N VAL A 48 -11.74 -29.44 33.40
CA VAL A 48 -13.01 -28.76 33.73
C VAL A 48 -13.19 -28.59 35.25
N HIS A 49 -12.66 -29.51 36.07
CA HIS A 49 -12.82 -29.45 37.53
C HIS A 49 -12.04 -28.26 38.10
N ARG A 50 -10.79 -28.08 37.70
CA ARG A 50 -9.96 -26.91 38.05
C ARG A 50 -10.64 -25.60 37.65
N LEU A 51 -11.13 -25.50 36.42
CA LEU A 51 -11.81 -24.28 35.95
C LEU A 51 -13.13 -24.00 36.69
N SER A 52 -13.79 -25.04 37.17
CA SER A 52 -15.04 -24.94 37.94
C SER A 52 -14.85 -24.33 39.35
N GLU A 53 -13.61 -24.07 39.79
CA GLU A 53 -13.35 -23.27 41.00
C GLU A 53 -13.83 -21.81 40.85
N LEU A 54 -13.88 -21.30 39.60
CA LEU A 54 -14.20 -19.90 39.30
C LEU A 54 -15.31 -19.72 38.25
N LEU A 55 -15.62 -20.77 37.48
CA LEU A 55 -16.67 -20.80 36.46
C LEU A 55 -17.73 -21.83 36.83
N ASP A 56 -18.95 -21.71 36.29
CA ASP A 56 -19.88 -22.82 36.34
C ASP A 56 -19.41 -23.97 35.43
N ARG A 57 -19.87 -25.19 35.71
CA ARG A 57 -19.37 -26.40 35.03
C ARG A 57 -19.63 -26.39 33.52
N ASN A 58 -20.74 -25.80 33.09
CA ASN A 58 -21.08 -25.72 31.66
C ASN A 58 -20.17 -24.69 30.97
N GLN A 59 -19.96 -23.53 31.59
CA GLN A 59 -19.03 -22.51 31.10
C GLN A 59 -17.59 -23.03 31.04
N ALA A 60 -17.13 -23.76 32.06
CA ALA A 60 -15.82 -24.40 32.07
C ALA A 60 -15.64 -25.39 30.91
N ALA A 61 -16.67 -26.20 30.61
CA ALA A 61 -16.65 -27.11 29.47
C ALA A 61 -16.57 -26.37 28.12
N ILE A 62 -17.36 -25.29 27.95
CA ILE A 62 -17.31 -24.43 26.75
C ILE A 62 -15.91 -23.86 26.55
N VAL A 63 -15.25 -23.37 27.61
CA VAL A 63 -13.90 -22.81 27.52
C VAL A 63 -12.88 -23.85 27.07
N VAL A 64 -12.92 -25.07 27.62
CA VAL A 64 -12.04 -26.18 27.22
C VAL A 64 -12.26 -26.58 25.78
N GLU A 65 -13.54 -26.69 25.36
CA GLU A 65 -13.89 -27.03 23.99
C GLU A 65 -13.44 -25.94 23.01
N ALA A 66 -13.69 -24.67 23.32
CA ALA A 66 -13.26 -23.53 22.52
C ALA A 66 -11.72 -23.46 22.41
N TRP A 67 -11.00 -23.74 23.50
CA TRP A 67 -9.54 -23.81 23.51
C TRP A 67 -9.02 -24.92 22.59
N ARG A 68 -9.58 -26.12 22.69
CA ARG A 68 -9.24 -27.27 21.82
C ARG A 68 -9.52 -26.99 20.36
N ASN A 69 -10.67 -26.39 20.05
CA ASN A 69 -11.05 -26.04 18.68
C ASN A 69 -10.14 -24.96 18.07
N GLN A 70 -9.41 -24.20 18.89
CA GLN A 70 -8.49 -23.14 18.47
C GLN A 70 -7.04 -23.44 18.83
N GLN A 71 -6.66 -24.72 18.94
CA GLN A 71 -5.36 -25.14 19.46
C GLN A 71 -4.17 -24.40 18.81
N ALA A 72 -4.15 -24.25 17.49
CA ALA A 72 -3.02 -23.61 16.82
C ALA A 72 -2.86 -22.11 17.16
N LEU A 73 -3.97 -21.42 17.44
CA LEU A 73 -3.95 -20.02 17.89
C LEU A 73 -3.66 -19.89 19.38
N ALA A 74 -4.14 -20.86 20.17
CA ALA A 74 -3.76 -21.01 21.57
C ALA A 74 -2.25 -21.21 21.73
N ASP A 75 -1.64 -22.06 20.91
CA ASP A 75 -0.19 -22.29 20.87
C ASP A 75 0.57 -20.99 20.54
N CYS A 76 0.00 -20.16 19.65
CA CYS A 76 0.53 -18.83 19.38
C CYS A 76 0.51 -17.94 20.63
N VAL A 77 -0.63 -17.87 21.33
CA VAL A 77 -0.80 -17.07 22.55
C VAL A 77 0.19 -17.48 23.63
N VAL A 78 0.33 -18.79 23.87
CA VAL A 78 1.30 -19.36 24.82
C VAL A 78 2.71 -18.90 24.45
N PHE A 79 3.11 -19.09 23.20
CA PHE A 79 4.42 -18.71 22.72
C PHE A 79 4.70 -17.21 22.92
N PHE A 80 3.75 -16.34 22.57
CA PHE A 80 3.93 -14.90 22.72
C PHE A 80 4.07 -14.45 24.18
N ASP A 81 3.32 -15.07 25.11
CA ASP A 81 3.43 -14.79 26.54
C ASP A 81 4.78 -15.30 27.09
N GLU A 82 5.21 -16.52 26.73
CA GLU A 82 6.50 -17.09 27.15
C GLU A 82 7.70 -16.27 26.68
N GLN A 83 7.66 -15.77 25.44
CA GLN A 83 8.73 -14.94 24.87
C GLN A 83 8.63 -13.46 25.30
N GLY A 84 7.62 -13.10 26.10
CA GLY A 84 7.41 -11.73 26.57
C GLY A 84 7.12 -10.73 25.43
N ILE A 85 6.59 -11.20 24.30
CA ILE A 85 6.29 -10.39 23.13
C ILE A 85 5.13 -9.45 23.45
N GLU A 86 5.13 -8.22 22.93
CA GLU A 86 4.05 -7.26 23.19
C GLU A 86 2.72 -7.72 22.55
N LEU A 87 1.60 -7.58 23.28
CA LEU A 87 0.25 -7.95 22.82
C LEU A 87 -0.12 -7.40 21.44
N ASN A 88 0.24 -6.15 21.16
CA ASN A 88 -0.03 -5.54 19.87
C ASN A 88 0.73 -6.22 18.72
N VAL A 89 1.97 -6.65 18.95
CA VAL A 89 2.78 -7.35 17.94
C VAL A 89 2.24 -8.74 17.69
N ALA A 90 1.95 -9.50 18.76
CA ALA A 90 1.34 -10.82 18.68
C ALA A 90 0.01 -10.81 17.92
N ARG A 91 -0.88 -9.85 18.25
CA ARG A 91 -2.15 -9.67 17.54
C ARG A 91 -1.96 -9.43 16.05
N LYS A 92 -1.00 -8.59 15.66
CA LYS A 92 -0.70 -8.32 14.25
C LYS A 92 -0.15 -9.56 13.54
N ALA A 93 0.74 -10.30 14.20
CA ALA A 93 1.29 -11.55 13.67
C ALA A 93 0.18 -12.58 13.41
N VAL A 94 -0.71 -12.80 14.40
CA VAL A 94 -1.84 -13.73 14.28
C VAL A 94 -2.86 -13.24 13.25
N ALA A 95 -3.16 -11.94 13.19
CA ALA A 95 -4.08 -11.40 12.18
C ALA A 95 -3.55 -11.57 10.75
N PHE A 96 -2.23 -11.58 10.57
CA PHE A 96 -1.60 -11.66 9.26
C PHE A 96 -1.26 -13.10 8.83
N TRP A 97 -0.80 -13.95 9.74
CA TRP A 97 -0.36 -15.33 9.45
C TRP A 97 -1.24 -16.42 10.04
N GLY A 98 -2.24 -16.08 10.84
CA GLY A 98 -3.10 -17.07 11.50
C GLY A 98 -2.31 -17.97 12.45
N ASP A 99 -2.49 -19.27 12.28
CA ASP A 99 -1.82 -20.34 12.99
C ASP A 99 -0.33 -20.50 12.61
N GLU A 100 0.09 -20.04 11.42
CA GLU A 100 1.50 -20.06 11.03
C GLU A 100 2.34 -18.97 11.73
N ALA A 101 1.73 -18.11 12.54
CA ALA A 101 2.40 -16.93 13.10
C ALA A 101 3.68 -17.27 13.88
N VAL A 102 3.65 -18.32 14.71
CA VAL A 102 4.83 -18.77 15.47
C VAL A 102 5.90 -19.31 14.54
N LEU A 103 5.53 -20.13 13.55
CA LEU A 103 6.48 -20.73 12.61
C LEU A 103 7.20 -19.65 11.81
N LYS A 104 6.46 -18.72 11.20
CA LYS A 104 7.02 -17.63 10.40
C LYS A 104 7.95 -16.73 11.20
N MET A 105 7.59 -16.47 12.46
CA MET A 105 8.36 -15.60 13.35
C MET A 105 9.62 -16.29 13.89
N LYS A 106 9.60 -17.60 14.16
CA LYS A 106 10.80 -18.37 14.49
C LYS A 106 11.78 -18.44 13.32
N ASP A 107 11.26 -18.61 12.10
CA ASP A 107 12.05 -18.64 10.87
C ASP A 107 12.72 -17.28 10.58
N ASN A 108 11.90 -16.22 10.49
CA ASN A 108 12.40 -14.86 10.36
C ASN A 108 11.46 -13.84 11.03
N PRO A 109 11.79 -13.35 12.24
CA PRO A 109 10.94 -12.40 12.97
C PRO A 109 10.83 -11.05 12.26
N TYR A 110 11.78 -10.70 11.38
CA TYR A 110 11.77 -9.42 10.68
C TYR A 110 10.68 -9.29 9.61
N ARG A 111 10.02 -10.39 9.23
CA ARG A 111 8.83 -10.33 8.36
C ARG A 111 7.69 -9.47 8.96
N LEU A 112 7.72 -9.25 10.28
CA LEU A 112 6.78 -8.36 10.97
C LEU A 112 6.96 -6.89 10.60
N LEU A 113 8.03 -6.48 9.91
CA LEU A 113 8.20 -5.10 9.42
C LEU A 113 7.04 -4.62 8.54
N THR A 114 6.33 -5.54 7.90
CA THR A 114 5.12 -5.26 7.12
C THR A 114 3.99 -4.64 7.94
N VAL A 115 3.95 -4.90 9.25
CA VAL A 115 2.85 -4.50 10.15
C VAL A 115 3.33 -3.81 11.43
N CYS A 116 4.62 -3.87 11.75
CA CYS A 116 5.24 -3.38 12.97
C CYS A 116 6.45 -2.49 12.68
N THR A 117 6.78 -1.61 13.62
CA THR A 117 7.93 -0.71 13.47
C THR A 117 9.24 -1.42 13.81
N TRP A 118 10.36 -0.94 13.25
CA TRP A 118 11.69 -1.49 13.52
C TRP A 118 11.98 -1.72 15.02
N PRO A 119 11.77 -0.76 15.94
CA PRO A 119 12.08 -0.98 17.36
C PRO A 119 11.24 -2.08 18.02
N GLN A 120 10.04 -2.36 17.51
CA GLN A 120 9.22 -3.47 18.00
C GLN A 120 9.79 -4.79 17.49
N VAL A 121 10.07 -4.85 16.19
CA VAL A 121 10.53 -6.08 15.53
C VAL A 121 11.93 -6.47 15.96
N ASP A 122 12.88 -5.52 16.07
CA ASP A 122 14.26 -5.80 16.48
C ASP A 122 14.34 -6.27 17.94
N ARG A 123 13.46 -5.74 18.83
CA ARG A 123 13.34 -6.24 20.21
C ARG A 123 12.83 -7.68 20.25
N VAL A 124 11.81 -8.01 19.46
CA VAL A 124 11.26 -9.37 19.37
C VAL A 124 12.30 -10.32 18.79
N ALA A 125 12.98 -9.94 17.70
CA ALA A 125 14.03 -10.74 17.08
C ALA A 125 15.17 -11.04 18.06
N THR A 126 15.62 -10.02 18.80
CA THR A 126 16.66 -10.19 19.83
C THR A 126 16.19 -11.12 20.95
N ALA A 127 14.94 -11.00 21.40
CA ALA A 127 14.36 -11.90 22.42
C ALA A 127 14.31 -13.36 21.94
N LEU A 128 14.12 -13.57 20.64
CA LEU A 128 14.14 -14.88 19.98
C LEU A 128 15.56 -15.38 19.64
N GLY A 129 16.61 -14.67 20.08
CA GLY A 129 18.00 -15.10 19.94
C GLY A 129 18.66 -14.72 18.61
N VAL A 130 18.05 -13.83 17.82
CA VAL A 130 18.73 -13.29 16.62
C VAL A 130 19.90 -12.40 17.06
N SER A 131 21.10 -12.70 16.57
CA SER A 131 22.31 -11.94 16.90
C SER A 131 22.43 -10.63 16.11
N GLY A 132 23.27 -9.71 16.61
CA GLY A 132 23.46 -8.40 16.00
C GLY A 132 23.95 -8.42 14.55
N GLY A 133 24.78 -9.41 14.20
CA GLY A 133 25.34 -9.63 12.85
C GLY A 133 24.61 -10.71 12.04
N ASP A 134 23.44 -11.17 12.50
CA ASP A 134 22.64 -12.14 11.76
C ASP A 134 22.19 -11.54 10.41
N PRO A 135 22.38 -12.23 9.26
CA PRO A 135 21.97 -11.71 7.96
C PRO A 135 20.51 -11.26 7.91
N ARG A 136 19.60 -11.94 8.62
CA ARG A 136 18.18 -11.56 8.68
C ARG A 136 18.00 -10.17 9.26
N ARG A 137 18.78 -9.82 10.28
CA ARG A 137 18.77 -8.50 10.92
C ARG A 137 19.37 -7.42 10.03
N LEU A 138 20.48 -7.73 9.37
CA LEU A 138 21.16 -6.79 8.48
C LEU A 138 20.26 -6.40 7.30
N VAL A 139 19.66 -7.39 6.62
CA VAL A 139 18.71 -7.18 5.52
C VAL A 139 17.51 -6.35 5.99
N ALA A 140 16.90 -6.73 7.10
CA ALA A 140 15.74 -6.05 7.65
C ALA A 140 16.02 -4.61 8.09
N ALA A 141 17.24 -4.30 8.55
CA ALA A 141 17.62 -2.94 8.89
C ALA A 141 17.65 -2.04 7.65
N VAL A 142 18.15 -2.55 6.52
CA VAL A 142 18.13 -1.83 5.24
C VAL A 142 16.70 -1.67 4.74
N GLU A 143 15.93 -2.75 4.71
CA GLU A 143 14.54 -2.75 4.25
C GLU A 143 13.68 -1.75 5.05
N SER A 144 13.80 -1.77 6.38
CA SER A 144 13.05 -0.87 7.24
C SER A 144 13.42 0.60 7.05
N ILE A 145 14.68 0.92 6.70
CA ILE A 145 15.05 2.30 6.34
C ILE A 145 14.41 2.70 5.01
N LEU A 146 14.40 1.82 4.02
CA LEU A 146 13.75 2.09 2.75
C LEU A 146 12.23 2.30 2.93
N TYR A 147 11.58 1.53 3.82
CA TYR A 147 10.18 1.78 4.20
C TYR A 147 9.99 3.11 4.94
N ASP A 148 10.87 3.48 5.87
CA ASP A 148 10.79 4.79 6.53
C ASP A 148 10.93 5.96 5.53
N ARG A 149 11.75 5.77 4.50
CA ARG A 149 11.90 6.73 3.39
C ARG A 149 10.62 6.79 2.55
N LEU A 150 10.01 5.64 2.27
CA LEU A 150 8.75 5.52 1.53
C LEU A 150 7.57 6.15 2.26
N ASP A 151 7.49 5.98 3.57
CA ASP A 151 6.47 6.63 4.42
C ASP A 151 6.57 8.16 4.35
N ARG A 152 7.81 8.68 4.19
CA ARG A 152 8.12 10.09 3.92
C ARG A 152 7.98 10.49 2.44
N LYS A 153 7.35 9.63 1.62
CA LYS A 153 7.08 9.84 0.18
C LYS A 153 8.32 9.85 -0.71
N HIS A 154 9.43 9.27 -0.25
CA HIS A 154 10.59 9.01 -1.11
C HIS A 154 10.54 7.58 -1.65
N THR A 155 10.57 7.41 -2.96
CA THR A 155 10.67 6.07 -3.57
C THR A 155 12.12 5.63 -3.77
N TRP A 156 13.09 6.53 -3.62
CA TRP A 156 14.51 6.30 -3.84
C TRP A 156 15.38 6.89 -2.71
N CYS A 157 16.52 6.24 -2.46
CA CYS A 157 17.52 6.68 -1.50
C CYS A 157 18.94 6.53 -2.08
N GLY A 158 19.72 7.61 -2.10
CA GLY A 158 21.11 7.58 -2.58
C GLY A 158 22.00 6.69 -1.70
N GLY A 159 22.99 6.04 -2.31
CA GLY A 159 23.79 5.01 -1.65
C GLY A 159 24.49 5.48 -0.37
N SER A 160 25.18 6.62 -0.42
CA SER A 160 25.86 7.18 0.77
C SER A 160 24.88 7.54 1.90
N VAL A 161 23.69 8.03 1.55
CA VAL A 161 22.64 8.33 2.53
C VAL A 161 22.11 7.06 3.16
N LEU A 162 21.86 6.01 2.37
CA LEU A 162 21.37 4.73 2.88
C LEU A 162 22.39 4.11 3.84
N VAL A 163 23.66 4.02 3.44
CA VAL A 163 24.74 3.47 4.26
C VAL A 163 24.85 4.22 5.60
N GLY A 164 24.84 5.56 5.58
CA GLY A 164 24.88 6.35 6.81
C GLY A 164 23.67 6.16 7.72
N LEU A 165 22.47 5.92 7.15
CA LEU A 165 21.27 5.61 7.93
C LEU A 165 21.33 4.18 8.52
N VAL A 166 21.85 3.21 7.76
CA VAL A 166 22.02 1.82 8.20
C VAL A 166 23.05 1.72 9.32
N ALA A 167 24.20 2.39 9.17
CA ALA A 167 25.23 2.47 10.20
C ALA A 167 24.67 3.00 11.53
N ARG A 168 23.84 4.05 11.48
CA ARG A 168 23.16 4.60 12.66
C ARG A 168 22.10 3.65 13.24
N ARG A 169 21.35 2.93 12.41
CA ARG A 169 20.31 1.99 12.87
C ARG A 169 20.89 0.76 13.55
N LEU A 170 21.97 0.23 13.00
CA LEU A 170 22.65 -0.96 13.50
C LEU A 170 23.70 -0.65 14.57
N CYS A 171 24.08 0.63 14.73
CA CYS A 171 25.18 1.09 15.57
C CYS A 171 26.52 0.45 15.19
N VAL A 172 26.83 0.44 13.89
CA VAL A 172 28.04 -0.19 13.31
C VAL A 172 28.82 0.81 12.44
N SER A 173 29.98 0.41 11.94
CA SER A 173 30.78 1.21 11.01
C SER A 173 30.07 1.36 9.65
N GLU A 174 30.48 2.35 8.85
CA GLU A 174 29.96 2.48 7.47
C GLU A 174 30.37 1.29 6.58
N GLU A 175 31.50 0.64 6.87
CA GLU A 175 31.97 -0.56 6.16
C GLU A 175 31.06 -1.78 6.43
N ASP A 176 30.69 -2.01 7.69
CA ASP A 176 29.73 -3.05 8.07
C ASP A 176 28.33 -2.75 7.51
N ALA A 177 27.95 -1.47 7.51
CA ALA A 177 26.68 -1.03 6.94
C ALA A 177 26.63 -1.21 5.41
N LEU A 178 27.74 -0.99 4.71
CA LEU A 178 27.85 -1.29 3.29
C LEU A 178 27.65 -2.78 3.02
N THR A 179 28.29 -3.64 3.82
CA THR A 179 28.10 -5.10 3.75
C THR A 179 26.63 -5.48 3.97
N ALA A 180 25.93 -4.84 4.91
CA ALA A 180 24.51 -5.04 5.12
C ALA A 180 23.65 -4.63 3.90
N VAL A 181 24.00 -3.53 3.24
CA VAL A 181 23.33 -3.08 2.00
C VAL A 181 23.56 -4.08 0.88
N GLU A 182 24.78 -4.58 0.70
CA GLU A 182 25.10 -5.62 -0.30
C GLU A 182 24.30 -6.90 -0.06
N LEU A 183 24.19 -7.34 1.19
CA LEU A 183 23.34 -8.47 1.57
C LEU A 183 21.86 -8.22 1.24
N ALA A 184 21.34 -7.02 1.53
CA ALA A 184 19.95 -6.66 1.22
C ALA A 184 19.68 -6.61 -0.28
N VAL A 185 20.67 -6.26 -1.10
CA VAL A 185 20.57 -6.34 -2.56
C VAL A 185 20.52 -7.79 -3.04
N SER A 186 21.39 -8.65 -2.49
CA SER A 186 21.41 -10.08 -2.81
C SER A 186 20.09 -10.78 -2.43
N ASP A 187 19.51 -10.39 -1.29
CA ASP A 187 18.21 -10.89 -0.82
C ASP A 187 17.01 -10.35 -1.64
N GLY A 188 17.17 -9.19 -2.28
CA GLY A 188 16.12 -8.51 -3.05
C GLY A 188 15.28 -7.52 -2.22
N ALA A 189 15.62 -7.31 -0.95
CA ALA A 189 15.00 -6.29 -0.10
C ALA A 189 15.32 -4.86 -0.55
N ALA A 190 16.48 -4.65 -1.18
CA ALA A 190 16.91 -3.38 -1.76
C ALA A 190 17.20 -3.52 -3.25
N ILE A 191 16.56 -2.69 -4.09
CA ILE A 191 16.75 -2.72 -5.54
C ILE A 191 17.70 -1.59 -5.96
N PRO A 192 18.88 -1.89 -6.52
CA PRO A 192 19.82 -0.87 -6.97
C PRO A 192 19.33 -0.19 -8.25
N ILE A 193 19.31 1.14 -8.25
CA ILE A 193 18.95 1.96 -9.41
C ILE A 193 19.64 3.33 -9.34
N ASP A 194 20.28 3.74 -10.44
CA ASP A 194 20.90 5.06 -10.63
C ASP A 194 21.74 5.58 -9.44
N GLY A 195 22.64 4.73 -8.92
CA GLY A 195 23.53 5.10 -7.80
C GLY A 195 22.85 5.18 -6.43
N GLY A 196 21.64 4.64 -6.31
CA GLY A 196 20.92 4.48 -5.05
C GLY A 196 20.04 3.24 -5.05
N PHE A 197 19.04 3.25 -4.18
CA PHE A 197 18.25 2.08 -3.85
C PHE A 197 16.77 2.42 -3.66
N GLN A 198 15.91 1.46 -3.99
CA GLN A 198 14.47 1.52 -3.74
C GLN A 198 14.02 0.27 -2.97
N PRO A 199 12.94 0.35 -2.17
CA PRO A 199 12.28 -0.85 -1.67
C PRO A 199 11.66 -1.62 -2.85
N ALA A 200 11.67 -2.95 -2.78
CA ALA A 200 11.23 -3.83 -3.87
C ALA A 200 9.84 -3.47 -4.45
N GLY A 201 8.88 -3.18 -3.58
CA GLY A 201 7.53 -2.79 -4.00
C GLY A 201 7.50 -1.50 -4.82
N ALA A 202 8.27 -0.48 -4.43
CA ALA A 202 8.34 0.79 -5.17
C ALA A 202 9.01 0.59 -6.52
N ALA A 203 10.13 -0.13 -6.57
CA ALA A 203 10.82 -0.44 -7.82
C ALA A 203 9.92 -1.19 -8.80
N TYR A 204 9.16 -2.19 -8.31
CA TYR A 204 8.23 -2.94 -9.16
C TYR A 204 7.12 -2.04 -9.71
N MET A 205 6.50 -1.21 -8.85
CA MET A 205 5.45 -0.28 -9.28
C MET A 205 5.96 0.75 -10.29
N GLU A 206 7.13 1.34 -10.07
CA GLU A 206 7.71 2.33 -10.98
C GLU A 206 8.07 1.71 -12.34
N ARG A 207 8.72 0.53 -12.35
CA ARG A 207 9.02 -0.18 -13.60
C ARG A 207 7.75 -0.59 -14.36
N PHE A 208 6.70 -0.99 -13.64
CA PHE A 208 5.42 -1.30 -14.26
C PHE A 208 4.80 -0.05 -14.92
N ILE A 209 4.84 1.09 -14.24
CA ILE A 209 4.34 2.37 -14.79
C ILE A 209 5.18 2.81 -15.99
N GLU A 210 6.51 2.75 -15.88
CA GLU A 210 7.44 3.07 -16.95
C GLU A 210 7.16 2.24 -18.20
N ALA A 211 7.11 0.92 -18.08
CA ALA A 211 6.85 0.02 -19.21
C ALA A 211 5.48 0.30 -19.86
N ARG A 212 4.46 0.66 -19.07
CA ARG A 212 3.14 1.05 -19.59
C ARG A 212 3.21 2.36 -20.37
N ILE A 213 3.85 3.39 -19.82
CA ILE A 213 4.02 4.68 -20.49
C ILE A 213 4.83 4.51 -21.76
N ASP A 214 5.96 3.81 -21.72
CA ASP A 214 6.80 3.54 -22.87
C ASP A 214 6.03 2.80 -23.97
N ALA A 215 5.23 1.79 -23.61
CA ALA A 215 4.35 1.10 -24.54
C ALA A 215 3.27 2.03 -25.16
N HIS A 216 2.75 3.01 -24.42
CA HIS A 216 1.80 3.97 -24.98
C HIS A 216 2.47 5.05 -25.85
N VAL A 217 3.66 5.52 -25.47
CA VAL A 217 4.40 6.53 -26.23
C VAL A 217 4.90 5.94 -27.56
N ARG A 218 5.49 4.72 -27.52
CA ARG A 218 5.97 4.02 -28.72
C ARG A 218 4.86 3.55 -29.65
N ARG A 219 3.62 3.46 -29.17
CA ARG A 219 2.45 3.14 -30.00
C ARG A 219 2.09 4.24 -31.00
N THR A 220 2.81 5.36 -31.04
CA THR A 220 2.51 6.44 -31.98
C THR A 220 3.42 6.38 -33.22
N VAL A 221 2.75 6.41 -34.38
CA VAL A 221 3.18 6.35 -35.79
C VAL A 221 3.20 4.93 -36.41
N GLY A 222 2.04 4.53 -36.96
CA GLY A 222 1.93 3.57 -38.07
C GLY A 222 1.53 2.13 -37.74
N HIS A 223 1.06 1.83 -36.52
CA HIS A 223 0.74 0.45 -36.11
C HIS A 223 -0.56 0.28 -35.30
N ASP A 224 -1.41 1.30 -35.22
CA ASP A 224 -2.74 1.18 -34.61
C ASP A 224 -3.78 1.63 -35.63
N LEU A 225 -4.32 0.66 -36.39
CA LEU A 225 -5.28 0.80 -37.50
C LEU A 225 -6.48 1.75 -37.23
N PHE A 226 -6.70 2.21 -35.99
CA PHE A 226 -7.81 3.05 -35.58
C PHE A 226 -7.42 4.40 -34.94
N LEU A 227 -6.28 4.54 -34.23
CA LEU A 227 -5.69 5.88 -33.99
C LEU A 227 -5.12 6.45 -35.30
N ASP A 228 -4.68 5.56 -36.20
CA ASP A 228 -4.38 5.86 -37.60
C ASP A 228 -5.62 6.37 -38.38
N GLY A 229 -6.82 6.39 -37.78
CA GLY A 229 -8.06 6.88 -38.37
C GLY A 229 -8.38 8.37 -38.11
N ILE A 230 -7.68 9.04 -37.18
CA ILE A 230 -7.87 10.48 -36.93
C ILE A 230 -6.62 11.21 -37.42
N CYS A 231 -6.65 11.64 -38.68
CA CYS A 231 -5.55 12.38 -39.28
C CYS A 231 -5.59 13.85 -38.86
N SER A 232 -4.47 14.57 -39.07
CA SER A 232 -4.37 15.98 -38.69
C SER A 232 -5.38 16.84 -39.47
N GLU A 233 -5.73 16.42 -40.68
CA GLU A 233 -6.78 17.02 -41.52
C GLU A 233 -8.17 16.89 -40.88
N ASP A 234 -8.50 15.73 -40.29
CA ASP A 234 -9.78 15.51 -39.62
C ASP A 234 -9.91 16.40 -38.38
N VAL A 235 -8.84 16.50 -37.60
CA VAL A 235 -8.79 17.39 -36.43
C VAL A 235 -8.91 18.85 -36.86
N ALA A 236 -8.19 19.28 -37.91
CA ALA A 236 -8.27 20.64 -38.42
C ALA A 236 -9.68 20.99 -38.93
N SER A 237 -10.33 20.06 -39.64
CA SER A 237 -11.71 20.18 -40.12
C SER A 237 -12.71 20.30 -38.96
N PHE A 238 -12.53 19.49 -37.90
CA PHE A 238 -13.31 19.59 -36.68
C PHE A 238 -13.12 20.95 -35.99
N LEU A 239 -11.87 21.36 -35.76
CA LEU A 239 -11.53 22.61 -35.07
C LEU A 239 -12.03 23.85 -35.81
N ALA A 240 -11.99 23.85 -37.15
CA ALA A 240 -12.54 24.95 -37.95
C ALA A 240 -14.05 25.15 -37.76
N ARG A 241 -14.77 24.10 -37.35
CA ARG A 241 -16.21 24.12 -37.04
C ARG A 241 -16.52 24.24 -35.56
N PHE A 242 -15.51 24.08 -34.70
CA PHE A 242 -15.64 24.08 -33.26
C PHE A 242 -15.80 25.51 -32.75
N ASP A 243 -16.98 25.79 -32.16
CA ASP A 243 -17.37 27.06 -31.50
C ASP A 243 -16.85 28.35 -32.16
N PRO A 244 -17.54 28.89 -33.18
CA PRO A 244 -17.12 30.11 -33.88
C PRO A 244 -17.11 31.38 -33.00
N SER A 245 -17.63 31.32 -31.76
CA SER A 245 -17.69 32.45 -30.83
C SER A 245 -16.47 32.55 -29.91
N ARG A 246 -15.65 31.50 -29.82
CA ARG A 246 -14.44 31.42 -28.98
C ARG A 246 -13.33 30.70 -29.72
N SER A 247 -12.52 31.46 -30.47
CA SER A 247 -11.36 30.89 -31.15
C SER A 247 -10.34 30.36 -30.14
N LEU A 248 -10.03 29.07 -30.25
CA LEU A 248 -8.89 28.46 -29.57
C LEU A 248 -7.58 29.09 -30.06
N THR A 249 -6.57 29.18 -29.19
CA THR A 249 -5.21 29.55 -29.61
C THR A 249 -4.55 28.40 -30.37
N ASN A 250 -3.50 28.67 -31.13
CA ASN A 250 -2.73 27.62 -31.83
C ASN A 250 -2.25 26.53 -30.86
N GLU A 251 -1.73 26.90 -29.70
CA GLU A 251 -1.30 25.94 -28.67
C GLU A 251 -2.46 25.06 -28.16
N GLN A 252 -3.67 25.61 -28.05
CA GLN A 252 -4.85 24.84 -27.65
C GLN A 252 -5.32 23.91 -28.77
N CYS A 253 -5.23 24.33 -30.04
CA CYS A 253 -5.48 23.48 -31.20
C CYS A 253 -4.49 22.31 -31.26
N ASP A 254 -3.20 22.58 -31.06
CA ASP A 254 -2.14 21.58 -31.01
C ASP A 254 -2.37 20.59 -29.86
N ALA A 255 -2.80 21.08 -28.70
CA ALA A 255 -3.14 20.24 -27.56
C ALA A 255 -4.35 19.32 -27.83
N VAL A 256 -5.36 19.79 -28.58
CA VAL A 256 -6.49 18.97 -29.03
C VAL A 256 -6.02 17.88 -30.00
N GLY A 257 -5.21 18.24 -31.00
CA GLY A 257 -4.63 17.28 -31.94
C GLY A 257 -3.81 16.22 -31.22
N MET A 258 -2.89 16.64 -30.34
CA MET A 258 -2.08 15.73 -29.54
C MET A 258 -2.97 14.73 -28.76
N ALA A 259 -4.00 15.20 -28.06
CA ALA A 259 -4.87 14.36 -27.26
C ALA A 259 -5.73 13.36 -28.06
N LEU A 260 -6.10 13.69 -29.29
CA LEU A 260 -6.93 12.83 -30.15
C LEU A 260 -6.12 11.86 -31.00
N GLN A 261 -4.85 12.18 -31.27
CA GLN A 261 -4.00 11.44 -32.21
C GLN A 261 -2.95 10.56 -31.52
N ASN A 262 -2.74 10.70 -30.21
CA ASN A 262 -1.74 9.94 -29.47
C ASN A 262 -2.39 9.09 -28.37
N ALA A 263 -1.89 7.86 -28.19
CA ALA A 263 -2.37 6.95 -27.15
C ALA A 263 -2.08 7.44 -25.71
N PHE A 264 -1.09 8.33 -25.56
CA PHE A 264 -0.77 8.99 -24.29
C PHE A 264 -0.33 10.42 -24.56
N SER A 265 -0.91 11.36 -23.83
CA SER A 265 -0.65 12.79 -23.97
C SER A 265 -0.49 13.44 -22.62
N LEU A 266 0.43 14.40 -22.54
CA LEU A 266 0.71 15.19 -21.35
C LEU A 266 0.45 16.66 -21.65
N LEU A 267 -0.65 17.18 -21.13
CA LEU A 267 -1.01 18.59 -21.25
C LEU A 267 -0.62 19.32 -19.97
N ILE A 268 0.19 20.36 -20.10
CA ILE A 268 0.66 21.21 -18.99
C ILE A 268 0.29 22.64 -19.32
N GLY A 269 -0.30 23.35 -18.37
CA GLY A 269 -0.55 24.79 -18.50
C GLY A 269 -0.66 25.46 -17.14
N GLY A 270 -0.34 26.75 -17.06
CA GLY A 270 -0.49 27.55 -15.83
C GLY A 270 -1.95 27.91 -15.53
N ALA A 271 -2.21 28.57 -14.40
CA ALA A 271 -3.54 29.08 -14.08
C ALA A 271 -4.02 30.08 -15.15
N GLY A 272 -5.31 30.03 -15.53
CA GLY A 272 -5.92 30.99 -16.45
C GLY A 272 -5.59 30.84 -17.95
N VAL A 273 -4.78 29.85 -18.37
CA VAL A 273 -4.40 29.66 -19.80
C VAL A 273 -5.48 28.99 -20.66
N GLY A 274 -6.71 28.86 -20.15
CA GLY A 274 -7.84 28.29 -20.89
C GLY A 274 -7.85 26.75 -20.97
N LYS A 275 -7.22 26.05 -20.02
CA LYS A 275 -7.21 24.57 -19.98
C LYS A 275 -8.61 23.95 -20.03
N THR A 276 -9.57 24.56 -19.34
CA THR A 276 -10.98 24.18 -19.40
C THR A 276 -11.55 24.26 -20.81
N THR A 277 -11.17 25.29 -21.57
CA THR A 277 -11.61 25.46 -22.97
C THR A 277 -11.00 24.37 -23.85
N THR A 278 -9.71 24.07 -23.68
CA THR A 278 -9.04 22.95 -24.36
C THR A 278 -9.71 21.61 -24.03
N LEU A 279 -10.01 21.36 -22.75
CA LEU A 279 -10.68 20.14 -22.31
C LEU A 279 -12.08 19.98 -22.93
N ARG A 280 -12.85 21.07 -23.05
CA ARG A 280 -14.13 21.07 -23.77
C ARG A 280 -13.95 20.67 -25.24
N ALA A 281 -12.93 21.21 -25.90
CA ALA A 281 -12.61 20.89 -27.29
C ALA A 281 -12.20 19.42 -27.46
N ILE A 282 -11.35 18.89 -26.58
CA ILE A 282 -10.97 17.47 -26.57
C ILE A 282 -12.20 16.58 -26.37
N ASN A 283 -13.06 16.88 -25.39
CA ASN A 283 -14.27 16.11 -25.14
C ASN A 283 -15.23 16.12 -26.35
N ALA A 284 -15.36 17.27 -27.01
CA ALA A 284 -16.20 17.42 -28.19
C ALA A 284 -15.63 16.67 -29.39
N GLY A 285 -14.32 16.79 -29.64
CA GLY A 285 -13.62 16.09 -30.72
C GLY A 285 -13.65 14.58 -30.53
N ALA A 286 -13.34 14.09 -29.34
CA ALA A 286 -13.38 12.66 -29.03
C ALA A 286 -14.77 12.06 -29.30
N ARG A 287 -15.85 12.75 -28.90
CA ARG A 287 -17.23 12.33 -29.21
C ARG A 287 -17.56 12.41 -30.69
N HIS A 288 -17.06 13.45 -31.39
CA HIS A 288 -17.22 13.58 -32.84
C HIS A 288 -16.65 12.37 -33.58
N PHE A 289 -15.51 11.86 -33.09
CA PHE A 289 -14.86 10.65 -33.60
C PHE A 289 -15.34 9.35 -32.93
N GLY A 290 -16.47 9.36 -32.22
CA GLY A 290 -17.09 8.14 -31.68
C GLY A 290 -16.44 7.55 -30.43
N MET A 291 -15.56 8.27 -29.75
CA MET A 291 -14.93 7.83 -28.51
C MET A 291 -15.83 8.02 -27.28
N ASN A 292 -15.77 7.05 -26.37
CA ASN A 292 -16.32 7.15 -25.03
C ASN A 292 -15.34 7.88 -24.12
N VAL A 293 -15.76 9.01 -23.57
CA VAL A 293 -14.88 9.87 -22.76
C VAL A 293 -15.18 9.72 -21.27
N TYR A 294 -14.17 9.35 -20.49
CA TYR A 294 -14.23 9.31 -19.03
C TYR A 294 -13.36 10.43 -18.45
N GLN A 295 -13.99 11.29 -17.65
CA GLN A 295 -13.32 12.40 -16.99
C GLN A 295 -13.10 12.08 -15.52
N LEU A 296 -11.84 12.12 -15.11
CA LEU A 296 -11.38 11.66 -13.81
C LEU A 296 -10.62 12.76 -13.09
N ALA A 297 -10.69 12.74 -11.76
CA ALA A 297 -9.82 13.53 -10.91
C ALA A 297 -9.36 12.70 -9.71
N ILE A 298 -8.29 13.13 -9.03
CA ILE A 298 -7.84 12.49 -7.79
C ILE A 298 -8.89 12.69 -6.67
N ALA A 299 -9.51 13.87 -6.60
CA ALA A 299 -10.44 14.25 -5.54
C ALA A 299 -11.85 14.54 -6.07
N GLY A 300 -12.88 14.21 -5.27
CA GLY A 300 -14.29 14.42 -5.67
C GLY A 300 -14.65 15.89 -5.94
N ARG A 301 -14.07 16.83 -5.20
CA ARG A 301 -14.26 18.27 -5.45
C ARG A 301 -13.69 18.70 -6.81
N ALA A 302 -12.53 18.17 -7.21
CA ALA A 302 -11.95 18.44 -8.52
C ALA A 302 -12.81 17.82 -9.63
N ALA A 303 -13.30 16.60 -9.44
CA ALA A 303 -14.27 15.99 -10.35
C ALA A 303 -15.55 16.85 -10.51
N GLY A 304 -16.08 17.42 -9.43
CA GLY A 304 -17.21 18.35 -9.48
C GLY A 304 -16.93 19.58 -10.36
N ARG A 305 -15.75 20.21 -10.19
CA ARG A 305 -15.32 21.34 -11.03
C ARG A 305 -15.20 20.96 -12.50
N ILE A 306 -14.64 19.80 -12.82
CA ILE A 306 -14.58 19.29 -14.20
C ILE A 306 -16.00 19.15 -14.76
N ALA A 307 -16.92 18.61 -13.97
CA ALA A 307 -18.29 18.40 -14.41
C ALA A 307 -19.04 19.72 -14.68
N GLU A 308 -18.91 20.71 -13.79
CA GLU A 308 -19.45 22.06 -13.97
C GLU A 308 -18.82 22.74 -15.19
N ALA A 309 -17.51 22.63 -15.31
CA ALA A 309 -16.73 23.25 -16.36
C ALA A 309 -17.01 22.64 -17.73
N THR A 310 -17.23 21.34 -17.85
CA THR A 310 -17.44 20.66 -19.14
C THR A 310 -18.91 20.36 -19.44
N GLY A 311 -19.79 20.49 -18.46
CA GLY A 311 -21.20 20.10 -18.54
C GLY A 311 -21.41 18.59 -18.69
N LYS A 312 -20.42 17.77 -18.33
CA LYS A 312 -20.42 16.30 -18.51
C LYS A 312 -20.09 15.59 -17.19
N PRO A 313 -20.51 14.33 -17.01
CA PRO A 313 -20.15 13.57 -15.82
C PRO A 313 -18.64 13.45 -15.64
N ALA A 314 -18.19 13.58 -14.40
CA ALA A 314 -16.82 13.34 -13.97
C ALA A 314 -16.85 12.63 -12.61
N GLN A 315 -15.82 11.84 -12.32
CA GLN A 315 -15.74 11.06 -11.08
C GLN A 315 -14.29 10.93 -10.59
N THR A 316 -14.08 10.32 -9.43
CA THR A 316 -12.71 10.08 -8.96
C THR A 316 -12.08 8.89 -9.70
N VAL A 317 -10.74 8.90 -9.82
CA VAL A 317 -9.99 7.74 -10.33
C VAL A 317 -10.36 6.47 -9.55
N ALA A 318 -10.46 6.56 -8.22
CA ALA A 318 -10.84 5.43 -7.36
C ALA A 318 -12.27 4.90 -7.65
N SER A 319 -13.25 5.78 -7.83
CA SER A 319 -14.63 5.39 -8.18
C SER A 319 -14.67 4.70 -9.54
N TRP A 320 -13.94 5.23 -10.51
CA TRP A 320 -13.88 4.66 -11.85
C TRP A 320 -13.20 3.29 -11.86
N LEU A 321 -12.05 3.13 -11.19
CA LEU A 321 -11.38 1.84 -11.06
C LEU A 321 -12.27 0.79 -10.38
N LYS A 322 -13.04 1.19 -9.36
CA LYS A 322 -14.04 0.31 -8.75
C LYS A 322 -15.13 -0.08 -9.76
N GLY A 323 -15.64 0.88 -10.54
CA GLY A 323 -16.60 0.61 -11.61
C GLY A 323 -16.08 -0.37 -12.67
N VAL A 324 -14.80 -0.27 -13.04
CA VAL A 324 -14.14 -1.22 -13.95
C VAL A 324 -14.03 -2.61 -13.30
N ALA A 325 -13.58 -2.69 -12.05
CA ALA A 325 -13.46 -3.96 -11.32
C ALA A 325 -14.81 -4.67 -11.13
N ASP A 326 -15.88 -3.90 -10.92
CA ASP A 326 -17.25 -4.40 -10.78
C ASP A 326 -17.92 -4.75 -12.13
N GLY A 327 -17.23 -4.54 -13.27
CA GLY A 327 -17.79 -4.76 -14.61
C GLY A 327 -18.86 -3.75 -15.03
N ARG A 328 -19.02 -2.63 -14.30
CA ARG A 328 -19.97 -1.56 -14.63
C ARG A 328 -19.45 -0.60 -15.70
N ILE A 329 -18.14 -0.57 -15.91
CA ILE A 329 -17.47 0.25 -16.90
C ILE A 329 -16.73 -0.68 -17.85
N GLU A 330 -17.22 -0.78 -19.08
CA GLU A 330 -16.56 -1.53 -20.13
C GLU A 330 -15.46 -0.68 -20.77
N LEU A 331 -14.23 -1.21 -20.72
CA LEU A 331 -13.10 -0.62 -21.43
C LEU A 331 -13.10 -1.13 -22.87
N GLY A 332 -13.62 -0.31 -23.77
CA GLY A 332 -13.56 -0.56 -25.20
C GLY A 332 -12.31 0.05 -25.84
N ARG A 333 -12.02 -0.38 -27.07
CA ARG A 333 -10.95 0.22 -27.90
C ARG A 333 -11.20 1.70 -28.25
N HIS A 334 -12.44 2.18 -28.13
CA HIS A 334 -12.84 3.59 -28.33
C HIS A 334 -12.98 4.33 -26.99
N THR A 335 -11.98 4.24 -26.11
CA THR A 335 -12.05 4.86 -24.78
C THR A 335 -10.99 5.94 -24.63
N LEU A 336 -11.41 7.18 -24.38
CA LEU A 336 -10.54 8.27 -23.96
C LEU A 336 -10.69 8.50 -22.45
N VAL A 337 -9.60 8.37 -21.71
CA VAL A 337 -9.56 8.71 -20.29
C VAL A 337 -8.84 10.02 -20.12
N VAL A 338 -9.53 11.02 -19.59
CA VAL A 338 -8.95 12.32 -19.24
C VAL A 338 -8.85 12.41 -17.73
N VAL A 339 -7.64 12.62 -17.24
CA VAL A 339 -7.37 12.84 -15.81
C VAL A 339 -6.91 14.28 -15.62
N ASP A 340 -7.59 15.01 -14.74
CA ASP A 340 -7.33 16.41 -14.40
C ASP A 340 -6.90 16.49 -12.90
N GLU A 341 -6.14 17.52 -12.53
CA GLU A 341 -5.50 17.70 -11.22
C GLU A 341 -4.65 16.47 -10.81
N CYS A 342 -3.82 15.94 -11.71
CA CYS A 342 -2.98 14.77 -11.41
C CYS A 342 -1.71 15.08 -10.59
N CYS A 343 -1.47 16.34 -10.21
CA CYS A 343 -0.52 16.70 -9.16
C CYS A 343 -1.26 17.15 -7.88
N PHE A 344 -0.63 16.98 -6.72
CA PHE A 344 -0.98 17.73 -5.52
C PHE A 344 -0.23 19.06 -5.52
N PRO A 345 -0.82 20.18 -5.05
CA PRO A 345 -0.09 21.42 -4.91
C PRO A 345 1.05 21.24 -3.91
N ARG A 346 2.30 21.13 -4.39
CA ARG A 346 3.48 21.30 -3.55
C ARG A 346 3.78 22.79 -3.46
N ARG A 347 3.88 23.31 -2.23
CA ARG A 347 4.59 24.57 -1.99
C ARG A 347 6.04 24.37 -2.45
N THR A 348 6.43 25.16 -3.45
CA THR A 348 7.81 25.52 -3.84
C THR A 348 8.75 24.36 -4.18
N GLU A 349 8.82 24.00 -5.46
CA GLU A 349 10.03 23.91 -6.32
C GLU A 349 9.69 23.21 -7.66
N PRO A 350 10.28 23.61 -8.79
CA PRO A 350 9.91 23.09 -10.11
C PRO A 350 10.50 21.69 -10.34
N VAL A 351 9.64 20.67 -10.25
CA VAL A 351 9.97 19.32 -10.72
C VAL A 351 9.46 19.17 -12.14
N ARG A 352 10.37 18.85 -13.07
CA ARG A 352 10.02 18.43 -14.44
C ARG A 352 9.42 17.01 -14.38
N ARG A 353 8.20 16.85 -14.94
CA ARG A 353 7.46 15.62 -15.32
C ARG A 353 6.22 15.26 -14.46
N ILE A 354 5.18 14.80 -15.18
CA ILE A 354 3.85 14.25 -14.82
C ILE A 354 2.66 15.23 -14.98
N ILE A 355 1.58 14.71 -15.59
CA ILE A 355 0.34 15.39 -16.01
C ILE A 355 -0.24 16.13 -14.82
N SER A 356 -0.42 17.44 -14.98
CA SER A 356 -1.36 18.17 -14.15
C SER A 356 -2.00 19.29 -14.94
N ILE A 357 -3.31 19.27 -14.92
CA ILE A 357 -4.14 20.41 -15.25
C ILE A 357 -4.47 21.02 -13.88
N GLU A 358 -3.71 22.04 -13.45
CA GLU A 358 -3.93 22.75 -12.17
C GLU A 358 -4.95 23.89 -12.35
N ASN A 359 -5.94 24.06 -11.48
CA ASN A 359 -6.75 25.29 -11.49
C ASN A 359 -6.02 26.53 -10.97
#